data_AF-A0AAD4E0K7-F1
#
_entry.id   AF-A0AAD4E0K7-F1
#
_cell.length_a   1.000
_cell.length_b   1.000
_cell.length_c   1.000
_cell.angle_alpha   90.00
_cell.angle_beta   90.00
_cell.angle_gamma   90.00
#
_symmetry.space_group_name_H-M   'P 1'
#
loop_
_entity.id
_entity.type
_entity.pdbx_description
1 polymer ?
#
loop_
_entity_poly.entity_id
_entity_poly.type
_entity_poly.pdbx_seq_one_letter_code
_entity_poly.pdbx_strand_id
1 'polypeptide(L)'
;MSNNQSAVGANDALLDAGDITWFHDADDDTPLPTSHMPLPPPAIMIAGSCCSARVPRPASKLVDPNNAVLGKHKATRQRVVFTEDESEDAVAEDPEWDDANKVLTYAGTATDMDTRTDDDTPSTYQQTKEMGDADREGAKQCKSDLTTDIRTIFTCESNTINPDTGKKEDGHWCEVCKANGLARKFSFLKGSVTSLQAHIQRHKDHTKLYKD
;
A
#
# COMPACT_ATOMS: atom_id res chain seq x y z
N MET A 1 31.89 -13.97 -35.20
CA MET A 1 30.56 -13.70 -35.77
C MET A 1 29.64 -13.53 -34.57
N SER A 2 29.14 -12.33 -34.32
CA SER A 2 28.25 -12.08 -33.16
C SER A 2 26.92 -12.79 -33.41
N ASN A 3 26.61 -13.81 -32.61
CA ASN A 3 25.31 -14.48 -32.66
C ASN A 3 24.27 -13.50 -32.10
N ASN A 4 23.51 -12.85 -32.99
CA ASN A 4 22.40 -11.99 -32.61
C ASN A 4 21.25 -12.87 -32.11
N GLN A 5 21.27 -13.20 -30.82
CA GLN A 5 20.20 -13.88 -30.08
C GLN A 5 19.01 -12.93 -29.88
N SER A 6 18.37 -12.50 -30.97
CA SER A 6 17.17 -11.68 -30.89
C SER A 6 15.94 -12.56 -30.71
N ALA A 7 15.01 -12.15 -29.85
CA ALA A 7 13.66 -12.73 -29.71
C ALA A 7 12.78 -12.55 -30.98
N VAL A 8 13.41 -12.10 -32.07
CA VAL A 8 12.83 -11.75 -33.35
C VAL A 8 13.30 -12.82 -34.33
N GLY A 9 12.36 -13.62 -34.83
CA GLY A 9 12.64 -14.63 -35.84
C GLY A 9 13.03 -14.01 -37.19
N ALA A 10 13.41 -14.84 -38.16
CA ALA A 10 13.87 -14.42 -39.49
C ALA A 10 12.87 -13.55 -40.30
N ASN A 11 11.62 -13.44 -39.84
CA ASN A 11 10.55 -12.69 -40.49
C ASN A 11 10.20 -11.37 -39.76
N ASP A 12 11.06 -10.90 -38.86
CA ASP A 12 10.77 -9.80 -37.91
C ASP A 12 9.57 -10.05 -36.97
N ALA A 13 9.09 -11.29 -36.89
CA ALA A 13 8.04 -11.70 -35.96
C ALA A 13 8.62 -12.16 -34.62
N LEU A 14 7.97 -11.80 -33.52
CA LEU A 14 8.34 -12.28 -32.18
C LEU A 14 8.13 -13.80 -32.08
N LEU A 15 9.13 -14.50 -31.57
CA LEU A 15 9.04 -15.94 -31.31
C LEU A 15 8.17 -16.21 -30.08
N ASP A 16 7.44 -17.33 -30.11
CA ASP A 16 6.72 -17.81 -28.93
C ASP A 16 7.72 -18.21 -27.84
N ALA A 17 7.31 -18.07 -26.57
CA ALA A 17 8.20 -18.29 -25.42
C ALA A 17 8.84 -19.70 -25.39
N GLY A 18 8.19 -20.69 -26.00
CA GLY A 18 8.71 -22.06 -26.11
C GLY A 18 9.81 -22.24 -27.16
N ASP A 19 9.91 -21.34 -28.12
CA ASP A 19 10.88 -21.40 -29.23
C ASP A 19 12.13 -20.56 -28.95
N ILE A 20 12.14 -19.78 -27.86
CA ILE A 20 13.30 -19.03 -27.41
C ILE A 20 14.30 -20.00 -26.79
N THR A 21 15.51 -20.05 -27.35
CA THR A 21 16.62 -20.78 -26.75
C THR A 21 17.28 -19.90 -25.70
N TRP A 22 17.33 -20.39 -24.46
CA TRP A 22 17.92 -19.66 -23.34
C TRP A 22 19.35 -20.13 -23.10
N PHE A 23 20.26 -19.20 -22.84
CA PHE A 23 21.65 -19.46 -22.45
C PHE A 23 21.90 -18.85 -21.08
N HIS A 24 22.90 -19.34 -20.34
CA HIS A 24 23.25 -18.76 -19.05
C HIS A 24 23.89 -17.38 -19.18
N ASP A 25 24.81 -17.25 -20.13
CA ASP A 25 25.59 -16.03 -20.39
C ASP A 25 25.78 -15.85 -21.91
N ALA A 26 26.19 -14.65 -22.33
CA ALA A 26 26.37 -14.32 -23.75
C ALA A 26 27.47 -15.13 -24.46
N ASP A 27 28.42 -15.68 -23.69
CA ASP A 27 29.55 -16.49 -24.17
C ASP A 27 29.31 -18.00 -24.01
N ASP A 28 28.13 -18.43 -23.53
CA ASP A 28 27.83 -19.85 -23.37
C ASP A 28 27.34 -20.45 -24.69
N ASP A 29 28.08 -21.43 -25.21
CA ASP A 29 27.68 -22.19 -26.40
C ASP A 29 26.67 -23.31 -26.07
N THR A 30 26.40 -23.55 -24.79
CA THR A 30 25.52 -24.64 -24.33
C THR A 30 24.15 -24.08 -23.97
N PRO A 31 23.07 -24.45 -24.69
CA PRO A 31 21.74 -23.99 -24.33
C PRO A 31 21.31 -24.62 -23.00
N LEU A 32 20.57 -23.84 -22.21
CA LEU A 32 19.86 -24.33 -21.04
C LEU A 32 18.95 -25.50 -21.45
N PRO A 33 18.93 -26.60 -20.70
CA PRO A 33 17.98 -27.67 -20.98
C PRO A 33 16.57 -27.10 -20.85
N THR A 34 15.86 -27.00 -21.97
CA THR A 34 14.45 -26.61 -22.02
C THR A 34 13.66 -27.69 -21.30
N SER A 35 13.57 -27.52 -19.98
CA SER A 35 12.81 -28.41 -19.12
C SER A 35 11.35 -28.14 -19.43
N HIS A 36 10.79 -28.91 -20.38
CA HIS A 36 9.36 -29.02 -20.62
C HIS A 36 8.72 -29.72 -19.42
N MET A 37 8.80 -29.09 -18.25
CA MET A 37 7.93 -29.45 -17.14
C MET A 37 6.51 -29.14 -17.62
N PRO A 38 5.62 -30.14 -17.68
CA PRO A 38 4.25 -29.89 -18.03
C PRO A 38 3.72 -28.80 -17.09
N LEU A 39 3.27 -27.69 -17.68
CA LEU A 39 2.62 -26.60 -16.95
C LEU A 39 1.60 -27.25 -16.00
N PRO A 40 1.67 -26.99 -14.69
CA PRO A 40 0.68 -27.52 -13.78
C PRO A 40 -0.70 -27.07 -14.27
N PRO A 41 -1.72 -27.95 -14.23
CA PRO A 41 -3.06 -27.60 -14.67
C PRO A 41 -3.49 -26.30 -13.97
N PRO A 42 -4.21 -25.42 -14.68
CA PRO A 42 -4.56 -24.09 -14.16
C PRO A 42 -5.18 -24.26 -12.78
N ALA A 43 -4.48 -23.72 -11.78
CA ALA A 43 -4.93 -23.79 -10.41
C ALA A 43 -6.31 -23.14 -10.35
N ILE A 44 -7.33 -23.94 -10.05
CA ILE A 44 -8.68 -23.45 -9.80
C ILE A 44 -8.56 -22.53 -8.58
N MET A 45 -8.48 -21.23 -8.82
CA MET A 45 -8.43 -20.24 -7.76
C MET A 45 -9.80 -20.22 -7.08
N ILE A 46 -9.91 -20.98 -5.98
CA ILE A 46 -11.04 -20.87 -5.08
C ILE A 46 -10.93 -19.51 -4.40
N ALA A 47 -11.77 -18.57 -4.82
CA ALA A 47 -11.92 -17.27 -4.20
C ALA A 47 -12.18 -17.44 -2.69
N GLY A 48 -11.23 -17.03 -1.86
CA GLY A 48 -11.34 -17.08 -0.39
C GLY A 48 -10.16 -17.75 0.34
N SER A 49 -9.27 -18.45 -0.36
CA SER A 49 -8.07 -19.04 0.26
C SER A 49 -6.95 -18.00 0.36
N CYS A 50 -7.09 -17.05 1.28
CA CYS A 50 -5.98 -16.19 1.68
C CYS A 50 -4.94 -17.02 2.44
N CYS A 51 -3.98 -17.59 1.71
CA CYS A 51 -2.84 -18.32 2.25
C CYS A 51 -1.91 -17.38 3.02
N SER A 52 -2.29 -17.02 4.25
CA SER A 52 -1.32 -16.51 5.22
C SER A 52 -0.49 -17.70 5.70
N ALA A 53 0.65 -17.94 5.04
CA ALA A 53 1.65 -18.94 5.44
C ALA A 53 2.40 -18.55 6.74
N ARG A 54 1.84 -17.65 7.56
CA ARG A 54 2.38 -17.39 8.89
C ARG A 54 1.96 -18.55 9.79
N VAL A 55 2.92 -19.41 10.12
CA VAL A 55 2.81 -20.38 11.21
C VAL A 55 2.21 -19.65 12.41
N PRO A 56 1.01 -20.04 12.90
CA PRO A 56 0.43 -19.45 14.10
C PRO A 56 1.43 -19.69 15.23
N ARG A 57 2.14 -18.65 15.66
CA ARG A 57 2.93 -18.72 16.89
C ARG A 57 1.92 -18.97 18.02
N PRO A 58 2.00 -20.09 18.75
CA PRO A 58 1.19 -20.26 19.95
C PRO A 58 1.60 -19.16 20.92
N ALA A 59 0.72 -18.17 21.11
CA ALA A 59 0.90 -17.16 22.14
C ALA A 59 0.68 -17.83 23.49
N SER A 60 1.69 -18.53 24.01
CA SER A 60 1.72 -18.96 25.40
C SER A 60 1.85 -17.71 26.27
N LYS A 61 0.72 -17.08 26.58
CA LYS A 61 0.65 -16.12 27.68
C LYS A 61 0.88 -16.92 28.94
N LEU A 62 2.12 -16.90 29.42
CA LEU A 62 2.49 -17.36 30.74
C LEU A 62 1.67 -16.50 31.71
N VAL A 63 0.58 -17.07 32.22
CA VAL A 63 -0.28 -16.42 33.20
C VAL A 63 0.56 -16.29 34.46
N ASP A 64 0.96 -15.06 34.78
CA ASP A 64 1.64 -14.75 36.04
C ASP A 64 0.69 -15.05 37.21
N PRO A 65 1.01 -16.01 38.09
CA PRO A 65 0.17 -16.35 39.22
C PRO A 65 0.00 -15.20 40.23
N ASN A 66 0.84 -14.16 40.19
CA ASN A 66 0.69 -12.97 41.04
C ASN A 66 -0.29 -11.91 40.51
N ASN A 67 -0.80 -12.04 39.29
CA ASN A 67 -1.76 -11.07 38.74
C ASN A 67 -3.24 -11.43 39.01
N ALA A 68 -3.50 -12.44 39.86
CA ALA A 68 -4.85 -12.92 40.14
C ALA A 68 -5.63 -12.08 41.18
N VAL A 69 -5.01 -11.07 41.81
CA VAL A 69 -5.62 -10.36 42.96
C VAL A 69 -6.00 -8.90 42.67
N LEU A 70 -5.59 -8.33 41.54
CA LEU A 70 -6.00 -6.97 41.17
C LEU A 70 -7.31 -7.01 40.39
N GLY A 71 -8.33 -6.42 41.00
CA GLY A 71 -9.73 -6.56 40.67
C GLY A 71 -10.10 -6.25 39.22
N LYS A 72 -11.30 -6.71 38.88
CA LYS A 72 -11.99 -6.50 37.60
C LYS A 72 -12.14 -5.00 37.31
N HIS A 73 -11.12 -4.36 36.74
CA HIS A 73 -11.31 -3.06 36.11
C HIS A 73 -12.05 -3.29 34.80
N LYS A 74 -13.37 -3.02 34.85
CA LYS A 74 -14.21 -2.86 33.67
C LYS A 74 -13.47 -1.92 32.72
N ALA A 75 -13.06 -2.43 31.56
CA ALA A 75 -12.52 -1.62 30.48
C ALA A 75 -13.67 -0.74 29.93
N THR A 76 -13.92 0.37 30.62
CA THR A 76 -14.70 1.47 30.08
C THR A 76 -13.88 2.03 28.93
N ARG A 77 -14.34 1.77 27.70
CA ARG A 77 -13.86 2.47 26.50
C ARG A 77 -14.22 3.95 26.66
N GLN A 78 -13.38 4.72 27.34
CA GLN A 78 -13.44 6.17 27.24
C GLN A 78 -13.09 6.52 25.80
N ARG A 79 -14.12 6.95 25.08
CA ARG A 79 -14.01 7.65 23.80
C ARG A 79 -13.18 8.90 24.09
N VAL A 80 -11.94 8.93 23.60
CA VAL A 80 -11.12 10.14 23.61
C VAL A 80 -11.87 11.16 22.75
N VAL A 81 -12.46 12.15 23.43
CA VAL A 81 -12.95 13.37 22.80
C VAL A 81 -11.71 14.20 22.59
N PHE A 82 -11.30 14.38 21.32
CA PHE A 82 -10.31 15.40 20.98
C PHE A 82 -10.99 16.75 21.18
N THR A 83 -10.69 17.41 22.29
CA THR A 83 -10.81 18.86 22.37
C THR A 83 -9.70 19.44 21.50
N GLU A 84 -10.10 20.22 20.50
CA GLU A 84 -9.20 21.02 19.69
C GLU A 84 -8.58 22.07 20.61
N ASP A 85 -7.38 21.76 21.11
CA ASP A 85 -6.53 22.71 21.83
C ASP A 85 -5.75 23.46 20.76
N GLU A 86 -6.06 24.75 20.61
CA GLU A 86 -5.24 25.71 19.87
C GLU A 86 -3.88 25.80 20.57
N SER A 87 -2.93 24.95 20.18
CA SER A 87 -1.54 25.07 20.61
C SER A 87 -0.75 25.88 19.59
N GLU A 88 -0.50 27.13 19.97
CA GLU A 88 0.38 28.09 19.32
C GLU A 88 1.82 27.56 19.21
N ASP A 89 2.51 28.04 18.17
CA ASP A 89 3.93 27.89 17.82
C ASP A 89 4.88 27.36 18.91
N ALA A 90 5.43 26.16 18.66
CA ALA A 90 6.70 25.73 19.25
C ALA A 90 7.65 25.34 18.12
N VAL A 91 8.54 26.28 17.79
CA VAL A 91 9.69 26.08 16.91
C VAL A 91 10.58 25.02 17.56
N ALA A 92 10.59 23.81 16.99
CA ALA A 92 11.50 22.76 17.41
C ALA A 92 12.88 23.08 16.84
N GLU A 93 13.80 23.49 17.72
CA GLU A 93 15.22 23.57 17.38
C GLU A 93 15.78 22.17 17.11
N ASP A 94 16.56 22.11 16.03
CA ASP A 94 17.19 20.93 15.44
C ASP A 94 18.25 20.35 16.41
N PRO A 95 18.18 19.07 16.80
CA PRO A 95 19.24 18.47 17.61
C PRO A 95 20.49 18.26 16.75
N GLU A 96 21.45 19.16 16.91
CA GLU A 96 22.84 19.06 16.44
C GLU A 96 23.48 17.76 16.98
N TRP A 97 23.65 16.77 16.11
CA TRP A 97 24.41 15.56 16.42
C TRP A 97 25.90 15.88 16.28
N ASP A 98 26.54 16.22 17.39
CA ASP A 98 28.00 16.24 17.55
C ASP A 98 28.59 14.84 17.29
N ASP A 99 28.96 14.57 16.04
CA ASP A 99 29.78 13.40 15.70
C ASP A 99 31.26 13.71 15.98
N ALA A 100 31.69 13.30 17.17
CA ALA A 100 33.07 13.28 17.60
C ALA A 100 33.87 12.23 16.82
N ASN A 101 34.17 12.50 15.55
CA ASN A 101 35.08 11.67 14.77
C ASN A 101 36.51 12.25 14.79
N LYS A 102 37.29 11.61 15.66
CA LYS A 102 38.69 11.84 15.99
C LYS A 102 39.57 11.78 14.74
N VAL A 103 40.12 12.95 14.39
CA VAL A 103 41.25 13.14 13.48
C VAL A 103 42.42 12.22 13.89
N LEU A 104 42.74 11.25 13.04
CA LEU A 104 44.04 10.58 13.03
C LEU A 104 44.73 10.89 11.71
N THR A 105 45.53 11.97 11.73
CA THR A 105 46.39 12.39 10.63
C THR A 105 47.52 11.38 10.48
N TYR A 106 47.43 10.49 9.48
CA TYR A 106 48.60 9.77 8.99
C TYR A 106 49.17 10.54 7.79
N ALA A 107 50.40 10.99 7.93
CA ALA A 107 51.13 11.65 6.87
C ALA A 107 51.69 10.61 5.90
N GLY A 108 51.48 10.85 4.61
CA GLY A 108 52.39 10.40 3.56
C GLY A 108 51.88 9.26 2.71
N THR A 109 51.39 9.59 1.52
CA THR A 109 51.88 9.00 0.25
C THR A 109 51.31 9.79 -0.92
N ALA A 110 52.20 10.42 -1.68
CA ALA A 110 51.88 11.07 -2.94
C ALA A 110 51.33 10.02 -3.91
N THR A 111 50.02 10.08 -4.19
CA THR A 111 49.41 9.28 -5.24
C THR A 111 48.95 10.26 -6.31
N ASP A 112 49.67 10.22 -7.42
CA ASP A 112 49.33 10.81 -8.71
C ASP A 112 47.96 10.26 -9.14
N MET A 113 46.90 11.02 -8.84
CA MET A 113 45.53 10.68 -9.22
C MET A 113 45.23 11.37 -10.53
N ASP A 114 45.48 10.59 -11.59
CA ASP A 114 44.96 10.75 -12.95
C ASP A 114 43.53 11.28 -12.89
N THR A 115 43.37 12.56 -13.23
CA THR A 115 42.09 13.28 -13.23
C THR A 115 41.32 12.80 -14.45
N ARG A 116 40.79 11.57 -14.35
CA ARG A 116 39.81 11.06 -15.29
C ARG A 116 38.59 11.93 -15.15
N THR A 117 38.34 12.71 -16.21
CA THR A 117 37.11 13.43 -16.48
C THR A 117 35.95 12.49 -16.15
N ASP A 118 35.30 12.73 -15.01
CA ASP A 118 34.01 12.15 -14.68
C ASP A 118 33.06 12.64 -15.77
N ASP A 119 32.86 11.77 -16.76
CA ASP A 119 31.86 11.94 -17.80
C ASP A 119 30.50 11.94 -17.08
N ASP A 120 29.94 13.15 -16.93
CA ASP A 120 28.66 13.56 -16.30
C ASP A 120 27.44 12.91 -16.97
N THR A 121 27.57 11.66 -17.39
CA THR A 121 26.46 10.81 -17.78
C THR A 121 25.79 10.33 -16.50
N PRO A 122 24.51 10.66 -16.26
CA PRO A 122 23.81 10.16 -15.09
C PRO A 122 23.90 8.65 -15.13
N SER A 123 24.53 8.08 -14.10
CA SER A 123 24.60 6.64 -13.91
C SER A 123 23.21 6.05 -14.12
N THR A 124 23.12 4.93 -14.84
CA THR A 124 21.86 4.19 -15.06
C THR A 124 21.08 3.95 -13.77
N TYR A 125 21.80 3.90 -12.64
CA TYR A 125 21.23 3.86 -11.30
C TYR A 125 20.37 5.10 -10.96
N GLN A 126 20.85 6.30 -11.26
CA GLN A 126 20.18 7.56 -10.95
C GLN A 126 18.90 7.72 -11.77
N GLN A 127 18.92 7.34 -13.05
CA GLN A 127 17.73 7.32 -13.90
C GLN A 127 16.68 6.32 -13.41
N THR A 128 17.10 5.14 -12.96
CA THR A 128 16.18 4.13 -12.40
C THR A 128 15.57 4.59 -11.07
N LYS A 129 16.37 5.27 -10.25
CA LYS A 129 15.91 5.85 -8.98
C LYS A 129 14.88 6.96 -9.21
N GLU A 130 15.11 7.85 -10.15
CA GLU A 130 14.17 8.92 -10.49
C GLU A 130 12.82 8.37 -10.98
N MET A 131 12.81 7.33 -11.82
CA MET A 131 11.57 6.67 -12.22
C MET A 131 10.83 6.05 -11.03
N GLY A 132 11.54 5.35 -10.15
CA GLY A 132 10.94 4.72 -8.96
C GLY A 132 10.38 5.72 -7.94
N ASP A 133 11.04 6.87 -7.78
CA ASP A 133 10.57 7.92 -6.89
C ASP A 133 9.40 8.70 -7.50
N ALA A 134 9.37 8.92 -8.82
CA ALA A 134 8.22 9.50 -9.52
C ALA A 134 6.95 8.63 -9.38
N ASP A 135 7.08 7.31 -9.52
CA ASP A 135 5.97 6.37 -9.29
C ASP A 135 5.51 6.37 -7.83
N ARG A 136 6.44 6.51 -6.88
CA ARG A 136 6.12 6.58 -5.45
C ARG A 136 5.38 7.87 -5.09
N GLU A 137 5.67 8.98 -5.76
CA GLU A 137 5.01 10.26 -5.52
C GLU A 137 3.62 10.31 -6.17
N GLY A 138 3.47 9.76 -7.38
CA GLY A 138 2.17 9.69 -8.08
C GLY A 138 1.11 8.84 -7.37
N ALA A 139 1.52 7.86 -6.55
CA ALA A 139 0.62 6.99 -5.81
C ALA A 139 0.11 7.56 -4.48
N LYS A 140 0.64 8.70 -4.02
CA LYS A 140 0.20 9.33 -2.77
C LYS A 140 -1.03 10.19 -3.02
N GLN A 141 -2.17 9.56 -3.24
CA GLN A 141 -3.44 10.28 -3.10
C GLN A 141 -3.49 10.89 -1.69
N CYS A 142 -3.70 12.21 -1.62
CA CYS A 142 -3.82 12.90 -0.35
C CYS A 142 -4.97 12.29 0.45
N LYS A 143 -4.68 11.82 1.67
CA LYS A 143 -5.67 11.18 2.55
C LYS A 143 -6.85 12.09 2.89
N SER A 144 -6.66 13.41 2.81
CA SER A 144 -7.72 14.40 2.97
C SER A 144 -8.83 14.21 1.94
N ASP A 145 -8.45 14.05 0.68
CA ASP A 145 -9.36 14.03 -0.46
C ASP A 145 -10.26 12.78 -0.42
N LEU A 146 -9.71 11.68 0.09
CA LEU A 146 -10.42 10.41 0.27
C LEU A 146 -11.62 10.49 1.23
N THR A 147 -11.69 11.55 2.05
CA THR A 147 -12.74 11.74 3.07
C THR A 147 -13.71 12.86 2.75
N THR A 148 -13.37 13.76 1.83
CA THR A 148 -14.23 14.88 1.41
C THR A 148 -15.52 14.34 0.79
N ASP A 149 -15.38 13.38 -0.12
CA ASP A 149 -16.43 12.60 -0.78
C ASP A 149 -17.47 12.00 0.17
N ILE A 150 -17.00 11.56 1.35
CA ILE A 150 -17.86 10.90 2.32
C ILE A 150 -18.73 11.94 3.02
N ARG A 151 -18.19 13.12 3.30
CA ARG A 151 -18.94 14.21 3.94
C ARG A 151 -19.99 14.82 3.01
N THR A 152 -19.76 14.79 1.71
CA THR A 152 -20.71 15.31 0.70
C THR A 152 -21.81 14.30 0.36
N ILE A 153 -21.48 13.01 0.25
CA ILE A 153 -22.45 11.97 -0.12
C ILE A 153 -23.30 11.51 1.08
N PHE A 154 -22.74 11.59 2.30
CA PHE A 154 -23.39 11.07 3.49
C PHE A 154 -23.73 12.13 4.52
N THR A 155 -25.00 12.17 4.91
CA THR A 155 -25.46 12.94 6.07
C THR A 155 -25.50 12.06 7.31
N CYS A 156 -24.81 12.50 8.36
CA CYS A 156 -24.87 11.86 9.67
C CYS A 156 -26.20 12.22 10.34
N GLU A 157 -27.01 11.22 10.67
CA GLU A 157 -28.24 11.42 11.42
C GLU A 157 -28.21 10.55 12.68
N SER A 158 -28.45 11.22 13.82
CA SER A 158 -28.53 10.56 15.13
C SER A 158 -29.99 10.44 15.55
N ASN A 159 -30.29 9.45 16.40
CA ASN A 159 -31.62 9.21 16.95
C ASN A 159 -32.72 8.83 15.95
N THR A 160 -32.36 8.37 14.75
CA THR A 160 -33.32 7.91 13.74
C THR A 160 -34.06 6.67 14.23
N ILE A 161 -35.39 6.70 14.31
CA ILE A 161 -36.19 5.55 14.73
C ILE A 161 -36.28 4.57 13.57
N ASN A 162 -35.84 3.32 13.78
CA ASN A 162 -35.98 2.25 12.79
C ASN A 162 -37.44 1.76 12.75
N PRO A 163 -38.14 1.78 11.60
CA PRO A 163 -39.54 1.37 11.50
C PRO A 163 -39.71 -0.13 11.82
N ASP A 164 -38.71 -0.96 11.52
CA ASP A 164 -38.80 -2.41 11.70
C ASP A 164 -38.56 -2.81 13.17
N THR A 165 -37.66 -2.10 13.86
CA THR A 165 -37.25 -2.47 15.23
C THR A 165 -37.83 -1.55 16.31
N GLY A 166 -38.33 -0.37 15.94
CA GLY A 166 -38.77 0.68 16.86
C GLY A 166 -37.65 1.31 17.70
N LYS A 167 -36.39 0.96 17.44
CA LYS A 167 -35.24 1.44 18.22
C LYS A 167 -34.63 2.68 17.57
N LYS A 168 -34.08 3.55 18.42
CA LYS A 168 -33.25 4.69 17.98
C LYS A 168 -31.89 4.18 17.54
N GLU A 169 -31.45 4.65 16.38
CA GLU A 169 -30.20 4.23 15.77
C GLU A 169 -29.46 5.43 15.17
N ASP A 170 -28.15 5.46 15.40
CA ASP A 170 -27.25 6.43 14.81
C ASP A 170 -26.60 5.84 13.56
N GLY A 171 -26.49 6.63 12.50
CA GLY A 171 -25.89 6.18 11.25
C GLY A 171 -25.76 7.28 10.21
N HIS A 172 -25.53 6.84 8.97
CA HIS A 172 -25.26 7.72 7.84
C HIS A 172 -26.27 7.45 6.73
N TRP A 173 -26.92 8.50 6.23
CA TRP A 173 -27.76 8.43 5.04
C TRP A 173 -26.94 8.75 3.81
N CYS A 174 -26.94 7.85 2.84
CA CYS A 174 -26.49 8.14 1.50
C CYS A 174 -27.57 8.93 0.77
N GLU A 175 -27.29 10.20 0.45
CA GLU A 175 -28.24 11.09 -0.21
C GLU A 175 -28.56 10.62 -1.63
N VAL A 176 -27.57 10.05 -2.33
CA VAL A 176 -27.73 9.52 -3.69
C VAL A 176 -28.70 8.33 -3.70
N CYS A 177 -28.49 7.36 -2.82
CA CYS A 177 -29.38 6.21 -2.69
C CYS A 177 -30.80 6.62 -2.25
N LYS A 178 -30.90 7.62 -1.37
CA LYS A 178 -32.18 8.19 -0.94
C LYS A 178 -32.91 8.90 -2.09
N ALA A 179 -32.21 9.70 -2.89
CA ALA A 179 -32.76 10.37 -4.07
C ALA A 179 -33.23 9.37 -5.14
N ASN A 180 -32.53 8.25 -5.28
CA ASN A 180 -32.90 7.14 -6.17
C ASN A 180 -34.08 6.30 -5.67
N GLY A 181 -34.67 6.63 -4.51
CA GLY A 181 -35.81 5.90 -3.95
C GLY A 181 -35.46 4.49 -3.46
N LEU A 182 -34.19 4.22 -3.16
CA LEU A 182 -33.80 2.91 -2.62
C LEU A 182 -34.34 2.75 -1.19
N ALA A 183 -34.68 1.51 -0.84
CA ALA A 183 -35.18 1.19 0.49
C ALA A 183 -34.15 1.57 1.58
N ARG A 184 -34.64 1.93 2.77
CA ARG A 184 -33.82 2.37 3.91
C ARG A 184 -32.62 1.47 4.18
N LYS A 185 -32.78 0.14 4.09
CA LYS A 185 -31.71 -0.83 4.31
C LYS A 185 -30.48 -0.66 3.41
N PHE A 186 -30.64 0.01 2.27
CA PHE A 186 -29.57 0.29 1.32
C PHE A 186 -29.05 1.72 1.42
N SER A 187 -29.91 2.68 1.81
CA SER A 187 -29.54 4.10 1.92
C SER A 187 -29.05 4.50 3.32
N PHE A 188 -29.36 3.74 4.37
CA PHE A 188 -28.93 4.01 5.74
C PHE A 188 -27.87 2.99 6.16
N LEU A 189 -26.65 3.47 6.36
CA LEU A 189 -25.51 2.65 6.73
C LEU A 189 -25.08 2.91 8.17
N LYS A 190 -24.77 1.84 8.88
CA LYS A 190 -24.09 1.87 10.18
C LYS A 190 -22.69 1.32 10.00
N GLY A 191 -21.69 2.03 10.52
CA GLY A 191 -20.32 1.55 10.50
C GLY A 191 -19.30 2.68 10.46
N SER A 192 -18.06 2.31 10.16
CA SER A 192 -16.93 3.22 10.00
C SER A 192 -16.87 3.82 8.61
N VAL A 193 -16.02 4.82 8.44
CA VAL A 193 -15.66 5.45 7.15
C VAL A 193 -15.37 4.42 6.06
N THR A 194 -14.67 3.33 6.40
CA THR A 194 -14.38 2.22 5.47
C THR A 194 -15.63 1.53 4.92
N SER A 195 -16.69 1.38 5.74
CA SER A 195 -17.97 0.83 5.25
C SER A 195 -18.70 1.79 4.31
N LEU A 196 -18.57 3.10 4.54
CA LEU A 196 -19.14 4.14 3.67
C LEU A 196 -18.40 4.17 2.32
N GLN A 197 -17.07 4.07 2.34
CA GLN A 197 -16.27 3.95 1.11
C GLN A 197 -16.61 2.69 0.32
N ALA A 198 -16.72 1.54 0.99
CA ALA A 198 -17.12 0.30 0.33
C ALA A 198 -18.50 0.40 -0.32
N HIS A 199 -19.41 1.17 0.28
CA HIS A 199 -20.72 1.46 -0.31
C HIS A 199 -20.58 2.31 -1.59
N ILE A 200 -19.81 3.41 -1.58
CA ILE A 200 -19.54 4.21 -2.77
C ILE A 200 -18.94 3.35 -3.90
N GLN A 201 -17.94 2.53 -3.59
CA GLN A 201 -17.27 1.67 -4.59
C GLN A 201 -18.21 0.63 -5.24
N ARG A 202 -19.23 0.17 -4.50
CA ARG A 202 -20.21 -0.81 -5.02
C ARG A 202 -21.28 -0.17 -5.90
N HIS A 203 -21.58 1.12 -5.70
CA HIS A 203 -22.63 1.82 -6.42
C HIS A 203 -22.05 2.74 -7.49
N LYS A 204 -22.11 2.29 -8.75
CA LYS A 204 -21.61 3.04 -9.92
C LYS A 204 -22.29 4.40 -10.12
N ASP A 205 -23.48 4.60 -9.58
CA ASP A 205 -24.18 5.89 -9.70
C ASP A 205 -23.54 6.98 -8.84
N HIS A 206 -22.73 6.62 -7.83
CA HIS A 206 -22.09 7.59 -6.95
C HIS A 206 -20.90 8.28 -7.64
N THR A 207 -20.27 7.61 -8.60
CA THR A 207 -19.14 8.18 -9.35
C THR A 207 -19.58 9.22 -10.38
N LYS A 208 -20.89 9.32 -10.68
CA LYS A 208 -21.43 10.35 -11.58
C LYS A 208 -21.33 11.76 -10.98
N LEU A 209 -21.35 11.88 -9.65
CA LEU A 209 -21.24 13.17 -8.95
C LEU A 209 -19.86 13.84 -9.08
N TYR A 210 -18.84 13.11 -9.55
CA TYR A 210 -17.46 13.60 -9.67
C TYR A 210 -17.05 13.95 -11.11
N LYS A 211 -17.99 13.88 -12.06
CA LYS A 211 -17.68 14.06 -13.50
C LYS A 211 -18.09 15.41 -14.07
N ASP A 212 -18.65 16.30 -13.24
CA ASP A 212 -18.94 17.69 -13.59
C ASP A 212 -17.83 18.61 -13.07
#